data_AF-A0A0G4H4V9-F1
#
_entry.id   AF-A0A0G4H4V9-F1
#
_cell.length_a   1.000
_cell.length_b   1.000
_cell.length_c   1.000
_cell.angle_alpha   90.00
_cell.angle_beta   90.00
_cell.angle_gamma   90.00
#
_symmetry.space_group_name_H-M   'P 1'
#
loop_
_entity.id
_entity.type
_entity.pdbx_description
1 polymer ?
#
loop_
_entity_poly.entity_id
_entity_poly.type
_entity_poly.pdbx_seq_one_letter_code
_entity_poly.pdbx_strand_id
1 'polypeptide(L)'
;MSDRVVGLLDGHFVYADGHGGYAVKVEGERVAIDPSFNRDIKPSVAGAKRRRQDDHNGPQQPAAAAAAAASDSNGITIPEGFVRLPTGAYHKVVEEGTGRVPTLNDRVKFDWIAWRDAFDGQNKAFDDRGWVIRVSDWAEWFREAMLSMREGEVRRIRLPDVDIRYRQLRLISIE
;
A
#
# COMPACT_ATOMS: atom_id res chain seq x y z
N MET A 1 -25.72 20.93 -4.01
CA MET A 1 -24.31 20.73 -3.59
C MET A 1 -24.27 19.69 -2.49
N SER A 2 -23.41 18.67 -2.63
CA SER A 2 -23.33 17.57 -1.67
C SER A 2 -22.36 17.91 -0.54
N ASP A 3 -22.74 17.66 0.71
CA ASP A 3 -21.82 17.78 1.87
C ASP A 3 -20.84 16.60 1.97
N ARG A 4 -20.88 15.70 1.00
CA ARG A 4 -19.98 14.56 0.91
C ARG A 4 -18.59 15.06 0.49
N VAL A 5 -17.65 14.97 1.43
CA VAL A 5 -16.22 15.10 1.13
C VAL A 5 -15.83 13.98 0.17
N VAL A 6 -15.25 14.35 -0.96
CA VAL A 6 -14.79 13.43 -2.01
C VAL A 6 -13.27 13.32 -2.05
N GLY A 7 -12.55 14.29 -1.50
CA GLY A 7 -11.09 14.28 -1.50
C GLY A 7 -10.43 15.38 -0.70
N LEU A 8 -9.12 15.48 -0.86
CA LEU A 8 -8.26 16.50 -0.30
C LEU A 8 -7.42 17.14 -1.42
N LEU A 9 -7.33 18.46 -1.42
CA LEU A 9 -6.44 19.25 -2.28
C LEU A 9 -5.66 20.21 -1.36
N ASP A 10 -4.33 20.10 -1.33
CA ASP A 10 -3.45 20.90 -0.46
C ASP A 10 -3.93 21.03 1.00
N GLY A 11 -4.36 19.91 1.58
CA GLY A 11 -4.82 19.83 2.98
C GLY A 11 -6.26 20.31 3.21
N HIS A 12 -6.97 20.77 2.18
CA HIS A 12 -8.34 21.24 2.28
C HIS A 12 -9.34 20.20 1.78
N PHE A 13 -10.49 20.10 2.46
CA PHE A 13 -11.55 19.19 2.06
C PHE A 13 -12.22 19.63 0.76
N VAL A 14 -12.32 18.68 -0.17
CA VAL A 14 -12.95 18.84 -1.47
C VAL A 14 -14.31 18.15 -1.48
N TYR A 15 -15.30 18.82 -2.06
CA TYR A 15 -16.70 18.41 -2.15
C TYR A 15 -17.13 18.34 -3.61
N ALA A 16 -18.06 17.43 -3.94
CA ALA A 16 -18.68 17.42 -5.26
C ALA A 16 -19.78 18.49 -5.34
N ASP A 17 -19.74 19.33 -6.38
CA ASP A 17 -20.72 20.41 -6.57
C ASP A 17 -22.09 19.90 -7.06
N GLY A 18 -22.12 18.72 -7.67
CA GLY A 18 -23.30 18.07 -8.25
C GLY A 18 -23.49 18.29 -9.75
N HIS A 19 -22.61 19.07 -10.39
CA HIS A 19 -22.60 19.40 -11.82
C HIS A 19 -21.38 18.81 -12.56
N GLY A 20 -20.65 17.91 -11.90
CA GLY A 20 -19.42 17.29 -12.45
C GLY A 20 -18.14 18.04 -12.10
N GLY A 21 -18.23 19.07 -11.24
CA GLY A 21 -17.08 19.81 -10.72
C GLY A 21 -16.85 19.57 -9.21
N TYR A 22 -15.84 20.26 -8.70
CA TYR A 22 -15.39 20.13 -7.32
C TYR A 22 -15.28 21.51 -6.66
N ALA A 23 -15.50 21.56 -5.36
CA ALA A 23 -15.33 22.78 -4.57
C ALA A 23 -14.49 22.48 -3.33
N VAL A 24 -13.61 23.40 -2.95
CA VAL A 24 -12.80 23.33 -1.74
C VAL A 24 -13.37 24.26 -0.69
N LYS A 25 -13.33 23.87 0.59
CA LYS A 25 -13.75 24.75 1.68
C LYS A 25 -12.55 25.48 2.28
N VAL A 26 -12.51 26.80 2.10
CA VAL A 26 -11.48 27.70 2.64
C VAL A 26 -12.17 28.70 3.56
N GLU A 27 -11.72 28.79 4.82
CA GLU A 27 -12.26 29.72 5.84
C GLU A 27 -13.78 29.69 6.07
N GLY A 28 -14.44 28.57 5.75
CA GLY A 28 -15.90 28.44 5.90
C GLY A 28 -16.68 28.60 4.60
N GLU A 29 -16.06 29.19 3.58
CA GLU A 29 -16.64 29.43 2.26
C GLU A 29 -16.25 28.31 1.28
N ARG A 30 -17.15 27.97 0.35
CA ARG A 30 -16.91 26.94 -0.67
C ARG A 30 -16.52 27.63 -1.97
N VAL A 31 -15.29 27.41 -2.41
CA VAL A 31 -14.74 27.97 -3.65
C VAL A 31 -14.66 26.87 -4.70
N ALA A 32 -15.16 27.13 -5.90
CA ALA A 32 -15.07 26.19 -7.02
C ALA A 32 -13.59 25.97 -7.39
N ILE A 33 -13.24 24.71 -7.61
CA ILE A 33 -11.90 24.30 -8.04
C ILE A 33 -11.87 24.36 -9.57
N ASP A 34 -10.82 24.97 -10.11
CA ASP A 34 -10.62 24.95 -11.56
C ASP A 34 -10.40 23.50 -12.03
N PRO A 35 -11.08 23.04 -13.10
CA PRO A 35 -11.01 21.66 -13.56
C PRO A 35 -9.59 21.14 -13.85
N SER A 36 -8.63 22.01 -14.11
CA SER A 36 -7.23 21.64 -14.31
C SER A 36 -6.58 21.00 -13.07
N PHE A 37 -7.02 21.35 -11.86
CA PHE A 37 -6.53 20.79 -10.59
C PHE A 37 -7.24 19.51 -10.17
N ASN A 38 -8.22 19.03 -10.95
CA ASN A 38 -8.96 17.81 -10.61
C ASN A 38 -8.06 16.58 -10.48
N ARG A 39 -6.93 16.57 -11.21
CA ARG A 39 -5.91 15.52 -11.15
C ARG A 39 -5.14 15.48 -9.82
N ASP A 40 -5.11 16.58 -9.09
CA ASP A 40 -4.38 16.73 -7.83
C ASP A 40 -5.28 16.47 -6.60
N ILE A 41 -6.59 16.32 -6.82
CA ILE A 41 -7.55 15.93 -5.78
C ILE A 41 -7.28 14.49 -5.37
N LYS A 42 -6.78 14.30 -4.14
CA LYS A 42 -6.55 12.97 -3.56
C LYS A 42 -7.87 12.42 -3.03
N PRO A 43 -8.43 11.33 -3.60
CA PRO A 43 -9.73 10.81 -3.19
C PRO A 43 -9.68 10.30 -1.74
N SER A 44 -10.60 10.78 -0.91
CA SER A 44 -10.66 10.43 0.51
C SER A 44 -11.57 9.22 0.70
N VAL A 45 -10.99 8.08 1.11
CA VAL A 45 -11.75 6.87 1.48
C VAL A 45 -12.18 6.97 2.95
N ALA A 46 -12.90 8.04 3.31
CA ALA A 46 -13.34 8.27 4.69
C ALA A 46 -14.73 7.67 4.95
N GLY A 47 -14.75 6.36 5.18
CA GLY A 47 -15.78 5.69 5.96
C GLY A 47 -15.21 5.30 7.33
N ALA A 48 -15.01 6.26 8.24
CA ALA A 48 -14.70 5.93 9.63
C ALA A 48 -15.30 6.98 10.57
N LYS A 49 -16.42 6.60 11.19
CA LYS A 49 -17.08 7.30 12.28
C LYS A 49 -16.14 7.44 13.49
N ARG A 50 -16.16 8.64 14.07
CA ARG A 50 -15.75 9.06 15.42
C ARG A 50 -15.86 7.98 16.52
N ARG A 51 -14.87 7.90 17.43
CA ARG A 51 -15.13 7.74 18.89
C ARG A 51 -13.90 8.05 19.77
N ARG A 52 -14.07 9.12 20.56
CA ARG A 52 -13.62 9.41 21.94
C ARG A 52 -12.28 8.86 22.45
N GLN A 53 -11.39 9.81 22.67
CA GLN A 53 -10.52 10.02 23.84
C GLN A 53 -11.22 9.66 25.16
N ASP A 54 -10.60 8.80 25.97
CA ASP A 54 -10.59 8.83 27.44
C ASP A 54 -9.48 7.91 27.97
N ASP A 55 -8.85 8.36 29.04
CA ASP A 55 -7.56 7.96 29.61
C ASP A 55 -7.57 6.67 30.48
N HIS A 56 -6.35 6.13 30.69
CA HIS A 56 -5.74 5.74 31.98
C HIS A 56 -5.12 4.32 32.12
N ASN A 57 -3.78 4.35 32.21
CA ASN A 57 -2.92 3.85 33.30
C ASN A 57 -2.54 2.35 33.43
N GLY A 58 -1.23 2.05 33.31
CA GLY A 58 -0.57 0.83 33.80
C GLY A 58 0.79 0.52 33.11
N PRO A 59 1.88 0.15 33.83
CA PRO A 59 3.25 0.56 33.46
C PRO A 59 4.12 -0.46 32.66
N GLN A 60 4.98 0.12 31.80
CA GLN A 60 6.43 -0.14 31.52
C GLN A 60 7.01 -1.55 31.81
N GLN A 61 7.72 -2.25 30.92
CA GLN A 61 9.10 -2.00 30.36
C GLN A 61 9.60 -3.31 29.64
N PRO A 62 10.79 -3.43 29.00
CA PRO A 62 11.48 -2.56 28.02
C PRO A 62 12.21 -3.28 26.84
N ALA A 63 12.60 -2.46 25.85
CA ALA A 63 13.88 -2.44 25.12
C ALA A 63 14.13 -3.24 23.82
N ALA A 64 14.78 -2.50 22.92
CA ALA A 64 15.54 -2.85 21.71
C ALA A 64 14.69 -3.16 20.46
N ALA A 65 14.81 -2.47 19.33
CA ALA A 65 15.83 -1.54 18.85
C ALA A 65 15.21 -0.53 17.90
N ALA A 66 15.74 0.70 17.93
CA ALA A 66 15.39 1.76 17.01
C ALA A 66 15.76 1.36 15.57
N ALA A 67 14.77 1.22 14.71
CA ALA A 67 14.95 1.35 13.27
C ALA A 67 14.11 2.55 12.82
N ALA A 68 14.80 3.52 12.23
CA ALA A 68 14.32 4.84 11.89
C ALA A 68 12.93 4.82 11.23
N ALA A 69 11.97 5.49 11.85
CA ALA A 69 10.77 5.94 11.18
C ALA A 69 11.19 6.98 10.13
N ALA A 70 11.48 6.52 8.91
CA ALA A 70 11.53 7.39 7.75
C ALA A 70 10.10 7.86 7.48
N SER A 71 9.70 8.95 8.14
CA SER A 71 8.60 9.78 7.68
C SER A 71 9.03 10.39 6.36
N ASP A 72 8.73 9.69 5.27
CA ASP A 72 8.83 10.23 3.92
C ASP A 72 7.83 11.39 3.83
N SER A 73 8.31 12.57 3.44
CA SER A 73 7.77 13.92 3.69
C SER A 73 6.41 14.24 3.03
N ASN A 74 5.61 13.24 2.67
CA ASN A 74 4.41 13.37 1.84
C ASN A 74 3.08 13.03 2.52
N GLY A 75 3.06 12.80 3.84
CA GLY A 75 1.81 12.53 4.58
C GLY A 75 1.10 11.25 4.13
N ILE A 76 1.79 10.38 3.39
CA ILE A 76 1.33 9.03 3.07
C ILE A 76 1.74 8.16 4.24
N THR A 77 0.77 7.83 5.11
CA THR A 77 0.99 6.89 6.20
C THR A 77 1.41 5.55 5.60
N ILE A 78 2.71 5.27 5.64
CA ILE A 78 3.25 3.95 5.31
C ILE A 78 2.54 2.96 6.26
N PRO A 79 1.92 1.89 5.75
CA PRO A 79 1.29 0.89 6.60
C PRO A 79 2.30 0.35 7.60
N GLU A 80 1.89 0.19 8.86
CA GLU A 80 2.82 -0.16 9.94
C GLU A 80 3.65 -1.43 9.62
N GLY A 81 4.98 -1.29 9.70
CA GLY A 81 5.93 -2.36 9.40
C GLY A 81 6.08 -2.70 7.91
N PHE A 82 5.51 -1.90 7.00
CA PHE A 82 5.82 -1.97 5.57
C PHE A 82 6.94 -0.99 5.20
N VAL A 83 7.71 -1.36 4.18
CA VAL A 83 8.73 -0.53 3.54
C VAL A 83 8.31 -0.25 2.10
N ARG A 84 8.51 0.98 1.64
CA ARG A 84 8.17 1.39 0.28
C ARG A 84 9.28 0.99 -0.70
N LEU A 85 8.89 0.30 -1.76
CA LEU A 85 9.74 -0.02 -2.92
C LEU A 85 9.85 1.19 -3.85
N PRO A 86 10.90 1.27 -4.70
CA PRO A 86 11.03 2.35 -5.68
C PRO A 86 9.82 2.49 -6.62
N THR A 87 9.19 1.39 -7.01
CA THR A 87 7.92 1.38 -7.78
C THR A 87 6.70 1.93 -7.03
N GLY A 88 6.84 2.31 -5.75
CA GLY A 88 5.76 2.80 -4.90
C GLY A 88 4.92 1.70 -4.26
N ALA A 89 5.16 0.43 -4.58
CA ALA A 89 4.61 -0.71 -3.86
C ALA A 89 5.13 -0.74 -2.42
N TYR A 90 4.31 -1.22 -1.48
CA TYR A 90 4.72 -1.43 -0.10
C TYR A 90 4.98 -2.91 0.12
N HIS A 91 6.04 -3.26 0.84
CA HIS A 91 6.31 -4.66 1.18
C HIS A 91 6.61 -4.86 2.66
N LYS A 92 6.34 -6.07 3.15
CA LYS A 92 6.69 -6.54 4.49
C LYS A 92 7.12 -8.00 4.39
N VAL A 93 8.32 -8.30 4.90
CA VAL A 93 8.78 -9.69 5.05
C VAL A 93 8.00 -10.34 6.19
N VAL A 94 7.42 -11.50 5.93
CA VAL A 94 6.65 -12.29 6.90
C VAL A 94 7.49 -13.44 7.43
N GLU A 95 8.24 -14.08 6.54
CA GLU A 95 9.17 -15.16 6.85
C GLU A 95 10.46 -14.90 6.08
N GLU A 96 11.58 -14.81 6.79
CA GLU A 96 12.90 -14.57 6.18
C GLU A 96 13.37 -15.80 5.40
N GLY A 97 13.83 -15.59 4.18
CA GLY A 97 14.48 -16.63 3.39
C GLY A 97 15.96 -16.75 3.74
N THR A 98 16.52 -17.95 3.66
CA THR A 98 17.94 -18.20 3.95
C THR A 98 18.77 -18.51 2.71
N GLY A 99 18.14 -18.66 1.54
CA GLY A 99 18.84 -19.02 0.31
C GLY A 99 19.44 -17.82 -0.43
N ARG A 100 19.81 -18.06 -1.69
CA ARG A 100 20.38 -17.03 -2.56
C ARG A 100 19.31 -16.01 -2.96
N VAL A 101 19.76 -14.84 -3.40
CA VAL A 101 18.91 -13.79 -3.97
C VAL A 101 18.84 -14.00 -5.48
N PRO A 102 17.64 -13.96 -6.11
CA PRO A 102 17.52 -14.07 -7.57
C PRO A 102 18.25 -12.97 -8.31
N THR A 103 18.78 -13.29 -9.49
CA THR A 103 19.21 -12.31 -10.49
C THR A 103 18.11 -12.05 -11.52
N LEU A 104 18.30 -11.02 -12.35
CA LEU A 104 17.33 -10.64 -13.39
C LEU A 104 17.05 -11.76 -14.41
N ASN A 105 18.04 -12.61 -14.67
CA ASN A 105 17.96 -13.66 -15.68
C ASN A 105 17.58 -15.03 -15.10
N ASP A 106 17.55 -15.15 -13.78
CA ASP A 106 17.19 -16.40 -13.12
C ASP A 106 15.72 -16.75 -13.39
N ARG A 107 15.43 -18.05 -13.43
CA ARG A 107 14.06 -18.54 -13.36
C ARG A 107 13.73 -18.82 -11.89
N VAL A 108 12.60 -18.30 -11.44
CA VAL A 108 12.16 -18.44 -10.05
C VAL A 108 10.90 -19.28 -10.01
N LYS A 109 10.86 -20.22 -9.07
CA LYS A 109 9.65 -20.94 -8.68
C LYS A 109 9.02 -20.25 -7.48
N PHE A 110 7.74 -19.90 -7.56
CA PHE A 110 7.07 -19.17 -6.48
C PHE A 110 5.58 -19.52 -6.34
N ASP A 111 5.05 -19.30 -5.14
CA ASP A 111 3.61 -19.26 -4.89
C ASP A 111 3.12 -17.80 -4.83
N TRP A 112 1.90 -17.57 -5.28
CA TRP A 112 1.29 -16.25 -5.32
C TRP A 112 -0.20 -16.32 -4.97
N ILE A 113 -0.57 -15.63 -3.89
CA ILE A 113 -1.96 -15.42 -3.50
C ILE A 113 -2.27 -13.93 -3.55
N ALA A 114 -3.45 -13.57 -4.04
CA ALA A 114 -3.88 -12.18 -4.09
C ALA A 114 -5.32 -11.97 -3.62
N TRP A 115 -5.56 -10.80 -3.02
CA TRP A 115 -6.85 -10.38 -2.47
C TRP A 115 -7.17 -8.94 -2.85
N ARG A 116 -8.47 -8.63 -2.91
CA ARG A 116 -8.99 -7.28 -3.20
C ARG A 116 -9.21 -6.45 -1.93
N ASP A 117 -9.59 -7.10 -0.84
CA ASP A 117 -10.07 -6.48 0.40
C ASP A 117 -8.97 -6.31 1.46
N ALA A 118 -8.28 -7.39 1.82
CA ALA A 118 -7.16 -7.40 2.78
C ALA A 118 -6.34 -8.69 2.63
N PHE A 119 -5.16 -8.74 3.25
CA PHE A 119 -4.44 -10.02 3.42
C PHE A 119 -5.33 -11.02 4.18
N ASP A 120 -5.36 -12.26 3.72
CA ASP A 120 -6.19 -13.34 4.27
C ASP A 120 -7.70 -12.99 4.28
N GLY A 121 -8.11 -12.02 3.46
CA GLY A 121 -9.49 -11.60 3.31
C GLY A 121 -10.37 -12.64 2.61
N GLN A 122 -11.68 -12.38 2.63
CA GLN A 122 -12.66 -13.27 1.99
C GLN A 122 -12.68 -13.08 0.47
N ASN A 123 -12.26 -11.91 -0.03
CA ASN A 123 -12.26 -11.60 -1.45
C ASN A 123 -10.91 -11.95 -2.11
N LYS A 124 -10.63 -13.25 -2.17
CA LYS A 124 -9.47 -13.83 -2.85
C LYS A 124 -9.66 -13.76 -4.38
N ALA A 125 -8.70 -13.14 -5.07
CA ALA A 125 -8.71 -13.03 -6.52
C ALA A 125 -8.12 -14.28 -7.21
N PHE A 126 -7.00 -14.79 -6.70
CA PHE A 126 -6.38 -16.04 -7.15
C PHE A 126 -5.38 -16.57 -6.10
N ASP A 127 -5.06 -17.86 -6.20
CA ASP A 127 -4.15 -18.64 -5.33
C ASP A 127 -3.42 -19.64 -6.23
N ASP A 128 -2.31 -19.16 -6.77
CA ASP A 128 -1.49 -19.79 -7.78
C ASP A 128 -0.24 -20.37 -7.12
N ARG A 129 0.11 -21.62 -7.44
CA ARG A 129 1.22 -22.32 -6.76
C ARG A 129 2.22 -22.90 -7.74
N GLY A 130 3.50 -22.80 -7.37
CA GLY A 130 4.62 -23.38 -8.12
C GLY A 130 4.83 -22.81 -9.52
N TRP A 131 4.47 -21.55 -9.77
CA TRP A 131 4.73 -20.88 -11.04
C TRP A 131 6.23 -20.74 -11.28
N VAL A 132 6.69 -20.99 -12.50
CA VAL A 132 8.10 -20.88 -12.90
C VAL A 132 8.26 -19.85 -14.01
N ILE A 133 8.89 -18.73 -13.71
CA ILE A 133 9.02 -17.59 -14.65
C ILE A 133 10.43 -17.00 -14.55
N ARG A 134 10.89 -16.34 -15.61
CA ARG A 134 12.12 -15.53 -15.54
C ARG A 134 11.81 -14.17 -14.88
N VAL A 135 12.69 -13.71 -13.99
CA VAL A 135 12.50 -12.44 -13.25
C VAL A 135 12.33 -11.23 -14.18
N SER A 136 13.03 -11.21 -15.32
CA SER A 136 12.92 -10.13 -16.32
C SER A 136 11.58 -10.02 -17.03
N ASP A 137 10.79 -11.09 -17.07
CA ASP A 137 9.64 -11.20 -17.99
C ASP A 137 8.34 -10.66 -17.36
N TRP A 138 8.41 -10.14 -16.13
CA TRP A 138 7.25 -9.72 -15.37
C TRP A 138 7.23 -8.23 -15.03
N ALA A 139 6.10 -7.77 -14.49
CA ALA A 139 5.89 -6.38 -14.08
C ALA A 139 6.96 -5.87 -13.11
N GLU A 140 7.24 -4.57 -13.16
CA GLU A 140 8.37 -3.97 -12.43
C GLU A 140 8.31 -4.17 -10.91
N TRP A 141 7.14 -4.03 -10.29
CA TRP A 141 6.96 -4.26 -8.85
C TRP A 141 7.30 -5.70 -8.45
N PHE A 142 7.00 -6.67 -9.34
CA PHE A 142 7.28 -8.08 -9.11
C PHE A 142 8.77 -8.33 -9.24
N ARG A 143 9.39 -7.77 -10.27
CA ARG A 143 10.84 -7.81 -10.47
C ARG A 143 11.60 -7.23 -9.27
N GLU A 144 11.21 -6.05 -8.79
CA GLU A 144 11.80 -5.42 -7.61
C GLU A 144 11.65 -6.28 -6.35
N ALA A 145 10.47 -6.88 -6.16
CA ALA A 145 10.23 -7.79 -5.05
C ALA A 145 11.15 -9.01 -5.14
N MET A 146 11.18 -9.71 -6.28
CA MET A 146 12.00 -10.90 -6.46
C MET A 146 13.50 -10.63 -6.25
N LEU A 147 14.02 -9.54 -6.81
CA LEU A 147 15.44 -9.17 -6.70
C LEU A 147 15.87 -8.77 -5.28
N SER A 148 14.91 -8.55 -4.38
CA SER A 148 15.17 -8.26 -2.97
C SER A 148 14.71 -9.38 -2.03
N MET A 149 14.17 -10.47 -2.58
CA MET A 149 13.78 -11.66 -1.81
C MET A 149 14.91 -12.68 -1.73
N ARG A 150 14.89 -13.51 -0.69
CA ARG A 150 15.72 -14.72 -0.60
C ARG A 150 14.91 -15.97 -0.85
N GLU A 151 15.53 -16.99 -1.41
CA GLU A 151 14.89 -18.32 -1.50
C GLU A 151 14.44 -18.80 -0.10
N GLY A 152 13.19 -19.27 -0.02
CA GLY A 152 12.47 -19.58 1.20
C GLY A 152 11.62 -18.44 1.77
N GLU A 153 11.81 -17.19 1.31
CA GLU A 153 11.14 -16.02 1.89
C GLU A 153 9.64 -15.97 1.56
N VAL A 154 8.84 -15.54 2.55
CA VAL A 154 7.45 -15.12 2.36
C VAL A 154 7.33 -13.62 2.54
N ARG A 155 6.79 -12.94 1.52
CA ARG A 155 6.64 -11.50 1.49
C ARG A 155 5.21 -11.08 1.19
N ARG A 156 4.72 -10.10 1.94
CA ARG A 156 3.46 -9.41 1.67
C ARG A 156 3.72 -8.11 0.93
N ILE A 157 2.97 -7.88 -0.14
CA ILE A 157 3.05 -6.70 -0.98
C ILE A 157 1.67 -6.05 -1.05
N ARG A 158 1.64 -4.73 -0.84
CA ARG A 158 0.48 -3.89 -1.06
C ARG A 158 0.77 -2.94 -2.21
N LEU A 159 0.03 -3.09 -3.30
CA LEU A 159 0.10 -2.19 -4.44
C LEU A 159 -0.87 -1.02 -4.26
N PRO A 160 -0.43 0.24 -4.42
CA PRO A 160 -1.33 1.38 -4.50
C PRO A 160 -2.13 1.34 -5.81
N ASP A 161 -3.35 1.89 -5.78
CA ASP A 161 -4.12 2.28 -6.96
C ASP A 161 -4.42 1.18 -7.99
N VAL A 162 -4.50 -0.08 -7.55
CA VAL A 162 -4.98 -1.22 -8.33
C VAL A 162 -6.21 -1.88 -7.70
N ASP A 163 -6.94 -2.66 -8.49
CA ASP A 163 -8.11 -3.43 -8.03
C ASP A 163 -7.70 -4.59 -7.10
N ILE A 164 -6.59 -5.27 -7.41
CA ILE A 164 -6.04 -6.39 -6.63
C ILE A 164 -4.80 -5.91 -5.85
N ARG A 165 -5.05 -5.40 -4.65
CA ARG A 165 -4.09 -4.62 -3.85
C ARG A 165 -3.17 -5.46 -2.99
N TYR A 166 -3.64 -6.57 -2.44
CA TYR A 166 -2.91 -7.33 -1.42
C TYR A 166 -2.39 -8.62 -2.04
N ARG A 167 -1.08 -8.87 -1.91
CA ARG A 167 -0.40 -10.02 -2.54
C ARG A 167 0.56 -10.67 -1.58
N GLN A 168 0.52 -11.98 -1.45
CA GLN A 168 1.52 -12.76 -0.73
C GLN A 168 2.30 -13.57 -1.74
N LEU A 169 3.62 -13.42 -1.71
CA LEU A 169 4.56 -14.15 -2.54
C LEU A 169 5.39 -15.05 -1.63
N ARG A 170 5.65 -16.28 -2.08
CA ARG A 170 6.61 -17.19 -1.47
C ARG A 170 7.62 -17.60 -2.53
N LEU A 171 8.89 -17.22 -2.36
CA LEU A 171 9.95 -17.66 -3.26
C LEU A 171 10.38 -19.07 -2.86
N ILE A 172 10.04 -20.07 -3.67
CA ILE A 172 10.29 -21.48 -3.39
C ILE A 172 11.73 -21.85 -3.73
N SER A 173 12.16 -21.57 -4.96
CA SER A 173 13.48 -21.93 -5.46
C SER A 173 13.91 -21.07 -6.64
N ILE A 174 15.21 -21.08 -6.94
CA ILE A 174 15.81 -20.36 -8.06
C ILE A 174 16.56 -21.38 -8.91
N GLU A 175 16.19 -21.49 -10.18
CA GLU A 175 16.73 -22.46 -11.16
C GLU A 175 17.95 -21.91 -11.92
#